data_AF-A0A7K0QQE4-F1
#
_entry.id   AF-A0A7K0QQE4-F1
#
_cell.length_a   1.000
_cell.length_b   1.000
_cell.length_c   1.000
_cell.angle_alpha   90.00
_cell.angle_beta   90.00
_cell.angle_gamma   90.00
#
_symmetry.space_group_name_H-M   'P 1'
#
loop_
_entity.id
_entity.type
_entity.pdbx_description
1 polymer ?
#
loop_
_entity_poly.entity_id
_entity_poly.type
_entity_poly.pdbx_seq_one_letter_code
_entity_poly.pdbx_strand_id
1 'polypeptide(L)'
;MTPIALPAIALMPSSIAPQHLQALERANAVRLARAALKRAVAAGELDVAQVVLTCPWEAESMTVADLLASQRRWGVTRVRRFLQAIPMSEAKTIGTLTDRQRAAVAELLGTRPALVAA
;
A
#
# COMPACT_ATOMS: atom_id res chain seq x y z
N MET A 1 66.02 -13.85 14.21
CA MET A 1 65.43 -12.51 14.02
C MET A 1 64.23 -12.68 13.10
N THR A 2 63.05 -12.88 13.69
CA THR A 2 61.79 -13.24 13.01
C THR A 2 61.12 -11.98 12.45
N PRO A 3 60.61 -11.99 11.20
CA PRO A 3 59.88 -10.84 10.68
C PRO A 3 58.46 -10.82 11.26
N ILE A 4 58.06 -9.65 11.79
CA ILE A 4 56.70 -9.37 12.23
C ILE A 4 55.84 -9.20 10.97
N ALA A 5 54.97 -10.17 10.70
CA ALA A 5 53.92 -10.04 9.70
C ALA A 5 52.84 -9.09 10.25
N LEU A 6 52.63 -7.95 9.58
CA LEU A 6 51.46 -7.09 9.84
C LEU A 6 50.18 -7.86 9.50
N PRO A 7 49.10 -7.76 10.30
CA PRO A 7 47.84 -8.35 9.92
C PRO A 7 47.25 -7.58 8.74
N ALA A 8 46.88 -8.30 7.70
CA ALA A 8 46.07 -7.78 6.62
C ALA A 8 44.77 -7.22 7.21
N ILE A 9 44.62 -5.89 7.16
CA ILE A 9 43.35 -5.23 7.42
C ILE A 9 42.37 -5.78 6.39
N ALA A 10 41.43 -6.61 6.84
CA ALA A 10 40.35 -7.11 6.02
C ALA A 10 39.54 -5.91 5.52
N LEU A 11 39.68 -5.63 4.22
CA LEU A 11 38.84 -4.70 3.48
C LEU A 11 37.40 -5.27 3.52
N MET A 12 36.59 -4.85 4.50
CA MET A 12 35.18 -5.20 4.49
C MET A 12 34.54 -4.65 3.20
N PRO A 13 33.79 -5.45 2.45
CA PRO A 13 33.14 -4.97 1.26
C PRO A 13 32.09 -3.94 1.63
N SER A 14 32.13 -2.78 0.98
CA SER A 14 31.18 -1.68 1.06
C SER A 14 29.79 -2.11 0.57
N SER A 15 29.09 -2.97 1.31
CA SER A 15 27.80 -3.56 0.93
C SER A 15 26.58 -2.66 1.21
N ILE A 16 26.78 -1.46 1.77
CA ILE A 16 25.70 -0.55 2.18
C ILE A 16 25.12 0.24 0.99
N ALA A 17 25.95 0.69 0.04
CA ALA A 17 25.49 1.49 -1.10
C ALA A 17 24.51 0.73 -2.04
N PRO A 18 24.73 -0.57 -2.36
CA PRO A 18 23.78 -1.33 -3.16
C PRO A 18 22.42 -1.52 -2.48
N GLN A 19 22.40 -1.75 -1.16
CA GLN A 19 21.15 -2.04 -0.43
C GLN A 19 20.26 -0.81 -0.29
N HIS A 20 20.83 0.36 0.04
CA HIS A 20 20.04 1.60 0.16
C HIS A 20 19.42 2.00 -1.18
N LEU A 21 20.17 1.88 -2.29
CA LEU A 21 19.67 2.18 -3.62
C LEU A 21 18.52 1.24 -4.03
N GLN A 22 18.68 -0.06 -3.81
CA GLN A 22 17.62 -1.05 -4.06
C GLN A 22 16.38 -0.78 -3.20
N ALA A 23 16.56 -0.40 -1.93
CA ALA A 23 15.44 -0.03 -1.06
C ALA A 23 14.71 1.24 -1.58
N LEU A 24 15.47 2.22 -2.05
CA LEU A 24 14.92 3.45 -2.64
C LEU A 24 14.15 3.17 -3.94
N GLU A 25 14.70 2.35 -4.82
CA GLU A 25 14.05 1.91 -6.05
C GLU A 25 12.72 1.21 -5.77
N ARG A 26 12.72 0.25 -4.83
CA ARG A 26 11.48 -0.42 -4.38
C ARG A 26 10.47 0.57 -3.80
N ALA A 27 10.91 1.50 -2.96
CA ALA A 27 10.04 2.52 -2.39
C ALA A 27 9.44 3.43 -3.47
N ASN A 28 10.23 3.81 -4.48
CA ASN A 28 9.76 4.61 -5.60
C ASN A 28 8.75 3.84 -6.44
N ALA A 29 8.99 2.56 -6.74
CA ALA A 29 8.05 1.71 -7.46
C ALA A 29 6.69 1.66 -6.75
N VAL A 30 6.67 1.43 -5.43
CA VAL A 30 5.43 1.46 -4.63
C VAL A 30 4.76 2.82 -4.68
N ARG A 31 5.50 3.92 -4.53
CA ARG A 31 4.93 5.28 -4.56
C ARG A 31 4.28 5.61 -5.90
N LEU A 32 4.96 5.28 -7.01
CA LEU A 32 4.46 5.55 -8.37
C LEU A 32 3.22 4.71 -8.67
N ALA A 33 3.27 3.42 -8.36
CA ALA A 33 2.17 2.51 -8.63
C ALA A 33 0.95 2.83 -7.73
N ARG A 34 1.16 3.23 -6.47
CA ARG A 34 0.11 3.79 -5.61
C ARG A 34 -0.48 5.07 -6.17
N ALA A 35 0.35 5.99 -6.68
CA ALA A 35 -0.15 7.22 -7.29
C ALA A 35 -1.03 6.93 -8.52
N ALA A 36 -0.66 5.93 -9.34
CA ALA A 36 -1.49 5.47 -10.45
C ALA A 36 -2.82 4.89 -9.97
N LEU A 37 -2.80 4.03 -8.95
CA LEU A 37 -4.00 3.46 -8.35
C LEU A 37 -4.95 4.55 -7.81
N LYS A 38 -4.43 5.56 -7.08
CA LYS A 38 -5.24 6.69 -6.59
C LYS A 38 -5.89 7.48 -7.73
N ARG A 39 -5.17 7.69 -8.85
CA ARG A 39 -5.72 8.37 -10.04
C ARG A 39 -6.84 7.56 -10.70
N ALA A 40 -6.65 6.25 -10.88
CA ALA A 40 -7.68 5.38 -11.45
C ALA A 40 -8.96 5.34 -10.59
N VAL A 41 -8.80 5.27 -9.26
CA VAL A 41 -9.92 5.38 -8.31
C VAL A 41 -10.62 6.73 -8.40
N ALA A 42 -9.87 7.83 -8.46
CA ALA A 42 -10.44 9.17 -8.60
C ALA A 42 -11.20 9.38 -9.92
N ALA A 43 -10.71 8.76 -11.00
CA ALA A 43 -11.35 8.73 -12.32
C ALA A 43 -12.60 7.82 -12.36
N GLY A 44 -12.74 6.91 -11.39
CA GLY A 44 -13.81 5.91 -11.35
C GLY A 44 -13.55 4.70 -12.26
N GLU A 45 -12.33 4.56 -12.76
CA GLU A 45 -11.89 3.41 -13.58
C GLU A 45 -11.65 2.17 -12.73
N LEU A 46 -11.28 2.35 -11.46
CA LEU A 46 -11.02 1.28 -10.51
C LEU A 46 -11.96 1.40 -9.31
N ASP A 47 -12.67 0.32 -9.01
CA ASP A 47 -13.56 0.25 -7.87
C ASP A 47 -12.79 -0.01 -6.57
N VAL A 48 -13.05 0.79 -5.54
CA VAL A 48 -12.38 0.67 -4.24
C VAL A 48 -12.73 -0.64 -3.56
N ALA A 49 -13.95 -1.15 -3.72
CA ALA A 49 -14.32 -2.45 -3.15
C ALA A 49 -13.42 -3.56 -3.72
N GLN A 50 -13.19 -3.55 -5.03
CA GLN A 50 -12.27 -4.49 -5.68
C GLN A 50 -10.84 -4.36 -5.19
N VAL A 51 -10.32 -3.14 -5.01
CA VAL A 51 -8.96 -2.93 -4.47
C VAL A 51 -8.83 -3.49 -3.05
N VAL A 52 -9.83 -3.29 -2.20
CA VAL A 52 -9.83 -3.82 -0.82
C VAL A 52 -9.91 -5.34 -0.81
N LEU A 53 -10.68 -5.95 -1.71
CA LEU A 53 -10.80 -7.41 -1.82
C LEU A 53 -9.54 -8.07 -2.37
N THR A 54 -8.96 -7.51 -3.43
CA THR A 54 -7.79 -8.09 -4.11
C THR A 54 -6.47 -7.79 -3.43
N CYS A 55 -6.40 -6.70 -2.65
CA CYS A 55 -5.19 -6.27 -1.95
C CYS A 55 -3.93 -6.23 -2.84
N PRO A 56 -3.93 -5.42 -3.91
CA PRO A 56 -2.78 -5.34 -4.79
C PRO A 56 -1.57 -4.78 -4.02
N TRP A 57 -0.36 -5.20 -4.39
CA TRP A 57 0.88 -4.95 -3.63
C TRP A 57 1.17 -3.46 -3.41
N GLU A 58 0.76 -2.59 -4.34
CA GLU A 58 0.90 -1.13 -4.24
C GLU A 58 0.10 -0.55 -3.06
N ALA A 59 -1.04 -1.19 -2.78
CA ALA A 59 -2.01 -0.81 -1.78
C ALA A 59 -1.77 -1.49 -0.42
N GLU A 60 -0.98 -2.56 -0.36
CA GLU A 60 -0.73 -3.35 0.86
C GLU A 60 -0.33 -2.49 2.07
N SER A 61 0.61 -1.56 1.86
CA SER A 61 1.07 -0.63 2.90
C SER A 61 0.32 0.71 2.94
N MET A 62 -0.68 0.91 2.09
CA MET A 62 -1.55 2.09 2.11
C MET A 62 -2.65 1.91 3.16
N THR A 63 -3.07 2.98 3.82
CA THR A 63 -4.19 2.92 4.75
C THR A 63 -5.52 2.76 4.01
N VAL A 64 -6.48 2.10 4.64
CA VAL A 64 -7.85 2.03 4.14
C VAL A 64 -8.46 3.43 4.01
N ALA A 65 -8.13 4.34 4.94
CA ALA A 65 -8.60 5.72 4.91
C ALA A 65 -8.09 6.48 3.67
N ASP A 66 -6.81 6.33 3.32
CA ASP A 66 -6.22 6.95 2.12
C ASP A 66 -6.88 6.46 0.83
N LEU A 67 -7.16 5.17 0.76
CA LEU A 67 -7.84 4.58 -0.39
C LEU A 67 -9.27 5.13 -0.51
N LEU A 68 -10.02 5.14 0.60
CA LEU A 68 -11.38 5.68 0.62
C LEU A 68 -11.42 7.16 0.24
N ALA A 69 -10.46 7.96 0.72
CA ALA A 69 -10.32 9.38 0.43
C ALA A 69 -9.94 9.66 -1.04
N SER A 70 -9.40 8.68 -1.76
CA SER A 70 -9.06 8.81 -3.18
C SER A 70 -10.29 8.82 -4.09
N GLN A 71 -11.45 8.41 -3.58
CA GLN A 71 -12.70 8.44 -4.34
C GLN A 71 -13.22 9.87 -4.54
N ARG A 72 -13.87 10.11 -5.69
CA ARG A 72 -14.50 11.40 -5.97
C ARG A 72 -15.61 11.71 -4.95
N ARG A 73 -15.58 12.90 -4.35
CA ARG A 73 -16.53 13.36 -3.30
C ARG A 73 -16.42 12.61 -1.96
N TRP A 74 -15.29 11.98 -1.66
CA TRP A 74 -15.01 11.38 -0.36
C TRP A 74 -14.01 12.22 0.44
N GLY A 75 -14.54 13.19 1.19
CA GLY A 75 -13.74 13.96 2.16
C GLY A 75 -13.52 13.21 3.47
N VAL A 76 -12.64 13.74 4.33
CA VAL A 76 -12.26 13.18 5.64
C VAL A 76 -13.48 12.83 6.50
N THR A 77 -14.49 13.70 6.55
CA THR A 77 -15.73 13.46 7.32
C THR A 77 -16.47 12.21 6.85
N ARG A 78 -16.53 11.96 5.54
CA ARG A 78 -17.22 10.80 4.98
C ARG A 78 -16.44 9.52 5.23
N VAL A 79 -15.12 9.57 5.08
CA VAL A 79 -14.22 8.44 5.39
C VAL A 79 -14.34 8.04 6.86
N ARG A 80 -14.26 9.01 7.78
CA ARG A 80 -14.41 8.75 9.21
C ARG A 80 -15.76 8.14 9.56
N ARG A 81 -16.86 8.68 9.03
CA ARG A 81 -18.21 8.10 9.23
C ARG A 81 -18.32 6.68 8.69
N PHE A 82 -17.72 6.40 7.54
CA PHE A 82 -17.71 5.07 6.95
C PHE A 82 -16.97 4.06 7.84
N LEU A 83 -15.77 4.41 8.31
CA LEU A 83 -14.96 3.54 9.18
C LEU A 83 -15.53 3.39 10.60
N GLN A 84 -16.38 4.32 11.05
CA GLN A 84 -17.14 4.14 12.29
C GLN A 84 -18.22 3.07 12.18
N ALA A 85 -18.79 2.85 10.98
CA ALA A 85 -19.78 1.80 10.75
C ALA A 85 -19.15 0.39 10.75
N ILE A 86 -17.86 0.29 10.40
CA ILE A 86 -17.07 -0.95 10.44
C ILE A 86 -15.93 -0.68 11.42
N PRO A 87 -16.09 -0.87 12.74
CA PRO A 87 -15.23 -0.31 13.78
C PRO A 87 -13.73 -0.61 13.53
N MET A 88 -13.09 0.30 12.79
CA MET A 88 -11.78 0.11 12.18
C MET A 88 -11.00 1.41 12.28
N SER A 89 -9.72 1.30 12.64
CA SER A 89 -8.82 2.46 12.71
C SER A 89 -8.51 3.01 11.32
N GLU A 90 -8.50 4.34 11.18
CA GLU A 90 -8.09 5.05 9.97
C GLU A 90 -6.63 4.74 9.59
N ALA A 91 -5.78 4.45 10.57
CA ALA A 91 -4.38 4.09 10.36
C ALA A 91 -4.18 2.64 9.90
N LYS A 92 -5.26 1.83 9.84
CA LYS A 92 -5.16 0.43 9.45
C LYS A 92 -4.79 0.32 7.97
N THR A 93 -3.75 -0.45 7.67
CA THR A 93 -3.31 -0.70 6.31
C THR A 93 -4.16 -1.77 5.64
N ILE A 94 -4.28 -1.70 4.32
CA ILE A 94 -5.07 -2.65 3.53
C ILE A 94 -4.52 -4.07 3.70
N GLY A 95 -3.19 -4.25 3.76
CA GLY A 95 -2.56 -5.56 3.95
C GLY A 95 -2.93 -6.25 5.27
N THR A 96 -3.28 -5.49 6.32
CA THR A 96 -3.60 -6.05 7.66
C THR A 96 -5.10 -6.28 7.89
N LEU A 97 -5.94 -6.01 6.88
CA LEU A 97 -7.37 -6.29 6.96
C LEU A 97 -7.60 -7.79 6.96
N THR A 98 -8.44 -8.25 7.89
CA THR A 98 -8.96 -9.62 7.87
C THR A 98 -9.96 -9.77 6.73
N ASP A 99 -10.19 -10.98 6.25
CA ASP A 99 -11.15 -11.23 5.17
C ASP A 99 -12.55 -10.72 5.52
N ARG A 100 -12.96 -10.89 6.79
CA ARG A 100 -14.21 -10.35 7.32
C ARG A 100 -14.28 -8.81 7.20
N GLN A 101 -13.17 -8.13 7.46
CA GLN A 101 -13.11 -6.66 7.33
C GLN A 101 -13.13 -6.23 5.87
N ARG A 102 -12.44 -6.95 4.97
CA ARG A 102 -12.47 -6.69 3.53
C ARG A 102 -13.88 -6.85 2.97
N ALA A 103 -14.56 -7.93 3.34
CA ALA A 103 -15.95 -8.18 2.96
C ALA A 103 -16.88 -7.08 3.46
N ALA A 104 -16.79 -6.71 4.75
CA ALA A 104 -17.62 -5.64 5.31
C ALA A 104 -17.41 -4.29 4.61
N VAL A 105 -16.17 -3.95 4.26
CA VAL A 105 -15.86 -2.73 3.50
C VAL A 105 -16.47 -2.80 2.09
N ALA A 106 -16.31 -3.92 1.39
CA ALA A 106 -16.87 -4.10 0.05
C ALA A 106 -18.41 -4.03 0.05
N GLU A 107 -19.06 -4.69 1.02
CA GLU A 107 -20.52 -4.66 1.19
C GLU A 107 -21.03 -3.25 1.47
N LEU A 108 -20.39 -2.51 2.37
CA LEU A 108 -20.81 -1.16 2.73
C LEU A 108 -20.53 -0.13 1.62
N LEU A 109 -19.49 -0.35 0.81
CA LEU A 109 -19.26 0.43 -0.41
C LEU A 109 -20.34 0.16 -1.47
N GLY A 110 -21.08 -0.94 -1.33
CA GLY A 110 -22.15 -1.34 -2.21
C GLY A 110 -21.60 -1.90 -3.51
N THR A 111 -21.60 -3.23 -3.62
CA THR A 111 -21.37 -3.93 -4.88
C THR A 111 -22.33 -3.39 -5.94
N ARG A 112 -21.88 -2.44 -6.76
CA ARG A 112 -22.28 -2.39 -8.16
C ARG A 112 -21.19 -3.17 -8.88
N PRO A 113 -21.41 -4.46 -9.22
CA PRO A 113 -20.40 -5.22 -9.94
C PRO A 113 -20.07 -4.42 -11.19
N ALA A 114 -18.79 -4.08 -11.37
CA ALA A 114 -18.30 -3.63 -12.67
C ALA A 114 -18.76 -4.72 -13.65
N LEU A 115 -19.66 -4.36 -14.55
CA LEU A 115 -19.97 -5.20 -15.69
C LEU A 115 -18.63 -5.49 -16.34
N VAL A 116 -18.20 -6.75 -16.24
CA VAL A 116 -17.14 -7.28 -17.07
C VAL A 116 -17.64 -7.06 -18.50
N ALA A 117 -17.07 -6.05 -19.15
CA ALA A 117 -17.26 -5.84 -20.57
C ALA A 117 -16.78 -7.12 -21.27
N ALA A 118 -17.65 -7.63 -22.14
CA ALA A 118 -17.50 -8.84 -22.94
C ALA A 118 -16.21 -8.86 -23.77
#